data_AF-A0A7X1KW26-F1
#
_entry.id   AF-A0A7X1KW26-F1
#
_cell.length_a   1.000
_cell.length_b   1.000
_cell.length_c   1.000
_cell.angle_alpha   90.00
_cell.angle_beta   90.00
_cell.angle_gamma   90.00
#
_symmetry.space_group_name_H-M   'P 1'
#
loop_
_entity.id
_entity.type
_entity.pdbx_description
1 polymer ?
#
loop_
_entity_poly.entity_id
_entity_poly.type
_entity_poly.pdbx_seq_one_letter_code
_entity_poly.pdbx_strand_id
1 'polypeptide(L)'
;MRNQFVDRTEAISFLAEHLARDGVGPHANALAQALVDEWQVAQSNKGGDSSHRAVFKPTRWVIRNEDLQLLSSLFGLLKDVFTDTAIFSGALSESDMLNLALSVGKALTKLALNLHKKGVQLGQKEFFVLMLLREDSNGKQLVTIEAAFHARFGSDHCVLEVLEKLEKCPTRAGDIELVRAGENDYWFAQDV
;
A
#
# COMPACT_ATOMS: atom_id res chain seq x y z
N MET A 1 4.94 18.90 4.80
CA MET A 1 5.95 18.82 5.90
C MET A 1 6.59 17.44 5.85
N ARG A 2 7.88 17.30 6.24
CA ARG A 2 8.64 16.03 6.14
C ARG A 2 9.39 15.74 7.44
N ASN A 3 9.35 14.51 7.90
CA ASN A 3 10.05 14.02 9.08
C ASN A 3 11.33 13.32 8.64
N GLN A 4 12.44 13.65 9.27
CA GLN A 4 13.79 13.26 8.84
C GLN A 4 14.48 12.51 9.97
N PHE A 5 15.05 11.36 9.65
CA PHE A 5 15.71 10.50 10.63
C PHE A 5 17.10 10.09 10.15
N VAL A 6 18.02 10.05 11.09
CA VAL A 6 19.40 9.60 10.87
C VAL A 6 19.57 8.15 11.30
N ASP A 7 18.78 7.71 12.29
CA ASP A 7 18.73 6.33 12.76
C ASP A 7 17.45 5.61 12.29
N ARG A 8 17.59 4.32 11.99
CA ARG A 8 16.49 3.44 11.60
C ARG A 8 15.54 3.22 12.77
N THR A 9 16.06 3.10 13.98
CA THR A 9 15.25 2.89 15.18
C THR A 9 14.34 4.08 15.44
N GLU A 10 14.86 5.30 15.33
CA GLU A 10 14.07 6.54 15.44
C GLU A 10 12.95 6.61 14.40
N ALA A 11 13.26 6.25 13.14
CA ALA A 11 12.26 6.21 12.07
C ALA A 11 11.16 5.16 12.33
N ILE A 12 11.53 3.99 12.86
CA ILE A 12 10.59 2.93 13.24
C ILE A 12 9.71 3.37 14.40
N SER A 13 10.30 3.92 15.47
CA SER A 13 9.56 4.40 16.63
C SER A 13 8.54 5.47 16.24
N PHE A 14 8.95 6.44 15.42
CA PHE A 14 8.05 7.46 14.90
C PHE A 14 6.90 6.87 14.08
N LEU A 15 7.21 5.96 13.14
CA LEU A 15 6.20 5.33 12.29
C LEU A 15 5.25 4.46 13.12
N ALA A 16 5.76 3.68 14.07
CA ALA A 16 4.96 2.85 14.96
C ALA A 16 4.02 3.68 15.84
N GLU A 17 4.50 4.79 16.40
CA GLU A 17 3.63 5.70 17.18
C GLU A 17 2.52 6.30 16.33
N HIS A 18 2.83 6.69 15.08
CA HIS A 18 1.82 7.21 14.16
C HIS A 18 0.76 6.15 13.83
N LEU A 19 1.19 4.95 13.46
CA LEU A 19 0.31 3.83 13.14
C LEU A 19 -0.55 3.40 14.35
N ALA A 20 0.01 3.42 15.55
CA ALA A 20 -0.73 3.11 16.77
C ALA A 20 -1.87 4.11 17.03
N ARG A 21 -1.65 5.41 16.74
CA ARG A 21 -2.68 6.45 16.86
C ARG A 21 -3.81 6.28 15.84
N ASP A 22 -3.50 5.76 14.66
CA ASP A 22 -4.46 5.51 13.58
C ASP A 22 -5.21 4.16 13.71
N GLY A 23 -5.07 3.48 14.84
CA GLY A 23 -5.88 2.30 15.16
C GLY A 23 -5.29 0.96 14.72
N VAL A 24 -4.02 0.93 14.29
CA VAL A 24 -3.28 -0.33 14.01
C VAL A 24 -2.92 -1.08 15.31
N GLY A 25 -2.97 -0.38 16.45
CA GLY A 25 -2.86 -0.99 17.78
C GLY A 25 -1.54 -1.74 18.00
N PRO A 26 -1.55 -2.95 18.58
CA PRO A 26 -0.34 -3.66 19.00
C PRO A 26 0.57 -4.09 17.83
N HIS A 27 0.09 -4.05 16.59
CA HIS A 27 0.83 -4.47 15.39
C HIS A 27 1.62 -3.34 14.70
N ALA A 28 1.46 -2.11 15.19
CA ALA A 28 2.08 -0.92 14.62
C ALA A 28 3.61 -1.03 14.49
N ASN A 29 4.27 -1.64 15.48
CA ASN A 29 5.73 -1.81 15.47
C ASN A 29 6.20 -2.80 14.40
N ALA A 30 5.51 -3.92 14.22
CA ALA A 30 5.86 -4.92 13.20
C ALA A 30 5.69 -4.34 11.79
N LEU A 31 4.62 -3.58 11.57
CA LEU A 31 4.38 -2.87 10.30
C LEU A 31 5.42 -1.78 10.05
N ALA A 32 5.74 -0.98 11.07
CA ALA A 32 6.77 0.04 10.96
C ALA A 32 8.13 -0.57 10.56
N GLN A 33 8.54 -1.68 11.19
CA GLN A 33 9.77 -2.39 10.84
C GLN A 33 9.77 -2.92 9.40
N ALA A 34 8.62 -3.36 8.90
CA ALA A 34 8.47 -3.93 7.57
C ALA A 34 8.45 -2.90 6.44
N LEU A 35 8.09 -1.65 6.76
CA LEU A 35 7.86 -0.58 5.80
C LEU A 35 8.93 0.52 5.83
N VAL A 36 9.62 0.73 6.96
CA VAL A 36 10.54 1.88 7.14
C VAL A 36 11.58 2.03 6.02
N ASP A 37 12.04 0.91 5.46
CA ASP A 37 13.07 0.91 4.42
C ASP A 37 12.55 1.46 3.07
N GLU A 38 11.24 1.55 2.87
CA GLU A 38 10.64 2.22 1.70
C GLU A 38 10.90 3.74 1.68
N TRP A 39 11.17 4.34 2.84
CA TRP A 39 11.51 5.76 2.97
C TRP A 39 13.00 6.01 3.14
N GLN A 40 13.82 4.98 2.94
CA GLN A 40 15.26 5.15 2.92
C GLN A 40 15.67 6.00 1.71
N VAL A 41 16.46 7.04 1.98
CA VAL A 41 17.03 7.88 0.92
C VAL A 41 18.18 7.12 0.29
N ALA A 42 18.12 6.93 -1.03
CA ALA A 42 19.24 6.34 -1.78
C ALA A 42 20.51 7.16 -1.53
N GLN A 43 21.58 6.49 -1.08
CA GLN A 43 22.87 7.15 -0.91
C GLN A 43 23.37 7.56 -2.30
N SER A 44 23.69 8.84 -2.48
CA SER A 44 24.27 9.29 -3.75
C SER A 44 25.67 8.68 -3.88
N ASN A 45 25.88 7.78 -4.84
CA ASN A 45 27.21 7.24 -5.17
C ASN A 45 28.15 8.26 -5.84
N LYS A 46 27.85 9.56 -5.79
CA LYS A 46 28.76 10.59 -6.29
C LYS A 46 29.85 10.82 -5.27
N GLY A 47 30.92 10.03 -5.38
CA GLY A 47 32.22 10.30 -4.76
C GLY A 47 32.75 11.62 -5.29
N GLY A 48 32.48 12.69 -4.55
CA GLY A 48 33.09 14.00 -4.74
C GLY A 48 34.28 14.14 -3.80
N ASP A 49 35.48 14.07 -4.37
CA ASP A 49 36.74 14.43 -3.74
C ASP A 49 36.62 15.84 -3.13
N SER A 50 36.62 15.98 -1.80
CA SER A 50 36.94 17.26 -1.15
C SER A 50 37.17 17.11 0.35
N SER A 51 38.30 17.68 0.77
CA SER A 51 38.97 17.66 2.07
C SER A 51 38.29 18.46 3.19
N HIS A 52 36.96 18.56 3.21
CA HIS A 52 36.23 19.26 4.27
C HIS A 52 35.13 18.38 4.86
N ARG A 53 35.53 17.37 5.63
CA ARG A 53 34.60 16.46 6.32
C ARG A 53 34.09 17.11 7.61
N ALA A 54 33.20 18.10 7.47
CA ALA A 54 32.23 18.35 8.54
C ALA A 54 31.40 17.06 8.68
N VAL A 55 31.21 16.61 9.93
CA VAL A 55 30.46 15.40 10.29
C VAL A 55 28.96 15.64 10.05
N PHE A 56 28.56 15.81 8.80
CA PHE A 56 27.17 15.76 8.40
C PHE A 56 26.80 14.27 8.36
N LYS A 57 26.00 13.81 9.32
CA LYS A 57 25.30 12.53 9.17
C LYS A 57 24.15 12.81 8.19
N PRO A 58 24.24 12.40 6.92
CA PRO A 58 23.16 12.67 5.98
C PRO A 58 21.90 11.98 6.50
N THR A 59 20.77 12.69 6.46
CA THR A 59 19.44 12.11 6.70
C THR A 59 19.30 10.84 5.88
N ARG A 60 18.97 9.73 6.53
CA ARG A 60 18.91 8.41 5.91
C ARG A 60 17.49 7.95 5.63
N TRP A 61 16.51 8.46 6.38
CA TRP A 61 15.08 8.19 6.16
C TRP A 61 14.28 9.49 6.13
N VAL A 62 13.35 9.60 5.18
CA VAL A 62 12.47 10.77 5.03
C VAL A 62 11.03 10.32 4.86
N ILE A 63 10.21 10.50 5.90
CA ILE A 63 8.78 10.17 5.89
C ILE A 63 7.97 11.45 5.71
N ARG A 64 7.27 11.59 4.58
CA ARG A 64 6.44 12.77 4.31
C ARG A 64 5.06 12.62 4.95
N ASN A 65 4.44 13.74 5.31
CA ASN A 65 3.07 13.70 5.83
C ASN A 65 2.06 13.15 4.80
N GLU A 66 2.30 13.37 3.52
CA GLU A 66 1.50 12.79 2.43
C GLU A 66 1.57 11.26 2.44
N ASP A 67 2.77 10.71 2.66
CA ASP A 67 2.98 9.27 2.77
C ASP A 67 2.24 8.72 4.01
N LEU A 68 2.23 9.46 5.13
CA LEU A 68 1.47 9.10 6.33
C LEU A 68 -0.04 9.13 6.11
N GLN A 69 -0.57 10.17 5.46
CA GLN A 69 -2.00 10.27 5.13
C GLN A 69 -2.47 9.13 4.22
N LEU A 70 -1.61 8.74 3.26
CA LEU A 70 -1.85 7.59 2.40
C LEU A 70 -1.92 6.30 3.24
N LEU A 71 -0.98 6.11 4.16
CA LEU A 71 -1.00 4.96 5.08
C LEU A 71 -2.29 4.91 5.89
N SER A 72 -2.69 6.00 6.55
CA SER A 72 -3.92 6.04 7.36
C SER A 72 -5.15 5.66 6.53
N SER A 73 -5.22 6.14 5.28
CA SER A 73 -6.30 5.82 4.35
C SER A 73 -6.32 4.34 3.95
N LEU A 74 -5.16 3.75 3.69
CA LEU A 74 -5.02 2.33 3.35
C LEU A 74 -5.36 1.42 4.53
N PHE A 75 -4.97 1.80 5.74
CA PHE A 75 -5.29 1.01 6.95
C PHE A 75 -6.78 1.02 7.26
N GLY A 76 -7.49 2.12 7.00
CA GLY A 76 -8.95 2.14 7.03
C GLY A 76 -9.57 1.10 6.11
N LEU A 77 -9.07 0.99 4.87
CA LEU A 77 -9.57 0.02 3.87
C LEU A 77 -9.19 -1.42 4.20
N LEU A 78 -7.96 -1.66 4.67
CA LEU A 78 -7.52 -2.99 5.09
C LEU A 78 -8.41 -3.51 6.22
N LYS A 79 -8.67 -2.69 7.23
CA LYS A 79 -9.54 -3.05 8.35
C LYS A 79 -10.92 -3.49 7.86
N ASP A 80 -11.54 -2.72 6.97
CA ASP A 80 -12.87 -3.01 6.43
C ASP A 80 -12.92 -4.36 5.69
N VAL A 81 -11.91 -4.64 4.84
CA VAL A 81 -11.86 -5.90 4.07
C VAL A 81 -11.60 -7.12 4.93
N PHE A 82 -10.84 -7.00 6.02
CA PHE A 82 -10.67 -8.10 6.97
C PHE A 82 -11.92 -8.36 7.81
N THR A 83 -12.65 -7.32 8.22
CA THR A 83 -13.95 -7.50 8.89
C THR A 83 -14.98 -8.16 7.97
N ASP A 84 -14.99 -7.86 6.68
CA ASP A 84 -15.93 -8.44 5.73
C ASP A 84 -15.53 -9.88 5.33
N THR A 85 -14.25 -10.15 5.09
CA THR A 85 -13.76 -11.52 4.82
C THR A 85 -13.96 -12.46 6.02
N ALA A 86 -13.85 -11.98 7.25
CA ALA A 86 -14.19 -12.76 8.45
C ALA A 86 -15.67 -13.15 8.55
N ILE A 87 -16.57 -12.39 7.89
CA ILE A 87 -17.99 -12.73 7.81
C ILE A 87 -18.24 -13.83 6.76
N PHE A 88 -17.40 -13.92 5.72
CA PHE A 88 -17.59 -14.85 4.60
C PHE A 88 -16.75 -16.14 4.68
N SER A 89 -15.56 -16.11 5.27
CA SER A 89 -14.70 -17.29 5.42
C SER A 89 -14.77 -17.80 6.86
N GLY A 90 -15.70 -18.73 7.10
CA GLY A 90 -15.70 -19.48 8.35
C GLY A 90 -14.33 -20.09 8.62
N ALA A 91 -13.77 -19.78 9.80
CA ALA A 91 -12.61 -20.43 10.43
C ALA A 91 -11.22 -20.16 9.83
N LEU A 92 -10.81 -18.88 9.71
CA LEU A 92 -9.38 -18.55 9.83
C LEU A 92 -9.08 -18.17 11.29
N SER A 93 -7.97 -18.66 11.84
CA SER A 93 -7.52 -18.26 13.18
C SER A 93 -7.20 -16.76 13.17
N GLU A 94 -7.43 -16.06 14.29
CA GLU A 94 -7.14 -14.62 14.42
C GLU A 94 -5.68 -14.30 14.04
N SER A 95 -4.75 -15.21 14.32
CA SER A 95 -3.34 -15.13 13.92
C SER A 95 -3.09 -15.28 12.41
N ASP A 96 -3.86 -16.12 11.70
CA ASP A 96 -3.69 -16.32 10.26
C ASP A 96 -4.29 -15.15 9.47
N MET A 97 -5.45 -14.64 9.90
CA MET A 97 -6.00 -13.38 9.37
C MET A 97 -5.06 -12.21 9.61
N LEU A 98 -4.42 -12.16 10.77
CA LEU A 98 -3.44 -11.13 11.09
C LEU A 98 -2.19 -11.24 10.21
N ASN A 99 -1.63 -12.43 10.02
CA ASN A 99 -0.45 -12.63 9.16
C ASN A 99 -0.78 -12.32 7.69
N LEU A 100 -1.97 -12.68 7.23
CA LEU A 100 -2.47 -12.32 5.91
C LEU A 100 -2.66 -10.80 5.79
N ALA A 101 -3.24 -10.14 6.80
CA ALA A 101 -3.39 -8.69 6.85
C ALA A 101 -2.06 -7.94 6.86
N LEU A 102 -1.07 -8.46 7.57
CA LEU A 102 0.26 -7.91 7.60
C LEU A 102 1.00 -8.15 6.27
N SER A 103 0.84 -9.32 5.65
CA SER A 103 1.49 -9.66 4.37
C SER A 103 0.88 -8.89 3.19
N VAL A 104 -0.44 -8.97 3.04
CA VAL A 104 -1.21 -8.28 1.99
C VAL A 104 -1.18 -6.76 2.22
N GLY A 105 -1.35 -6.31 3.46
CA GLY A 105 -1.24 -4.90 3.83
C GLY A 105 0.15 -4.33 3.58
N LYS A 106 1.22 -5.09 3.83
CA LYS A 106 2.60 -4.67 3.49
C LYS A 106 2.79 -4.55 1.98
N ALA A 107 2.37 -5.55 1.20
CA ALA A 107 2.51 -5.53 -0.25
C ALA A 107 1.74 -4.36 -0.88
N LEU A 108 0.50 -4.11 -0.43
CA LEU A 108 -0.33 -2.99 -0.87
C LEU A 108 0.22 -1.65 -0.44
N THR A 109 0.72 -1.55 0.79
CA THR A 109 1.33 -0.31 1.28
C THR A 109 2.58 0.04 0.46
N LYS A 110 3.43 -0.95 0.17
CA LYS A 110 4.59 -0.76 -0.71
C LYS A 110 4.19 -0.33 -2.11
N LEU A 111 3.19 -1.01 -2.69
CA LEU A 111 2.64 -0.64 -3.99
C LEU A 111 2.13 0.80 -3.97
N ALA A 112 1.28 1.16 -3.01
CA ALA A 112 0.71 2.49 -2.89
C ALA A 112 1.80 3.57 -2.78
N LEU A 113 2.84 3.34 -1.99
CA LEU A 113 3.98 4.26 -1.87
C LEU A 113 4.78 4.36 -3.16
N ASN A 114 5.00 3.24 -3.86
CA ASN A 114 5.69 3.23 -5.15
C ASN A 114 4.88 3.96 -6.23
N LEU A 115 3.57 3.74 -6.28
CA LEU A 115 2.64 4.43 -7.17
C LEU A 115 2.60 5.93 -6.88
N HIS A 116 2.53 6.32 -5.60
CA HIS A 116 2.59 7.70 -5.19
C HIS A 116 3.91 8.38 -5.60
N LYS A 117 5.05 7.69 -5.45
CA LYS A 117 6.36 8.16 -5.94
C LYS A 117 6.39 8.30 -7.47
N LYS A 118 5.73 7.42 -8.21
CA LYS A 118 5.55 7.49 -9.68
C LYS A 118 4.52 8.57 -10.10
N GLY A 119 3.85 9.21 -9.13
CA GLY A 119 2.87 10.28 -9.35
C GLY A 119 1.45 9.79 -9.62
N VAL A 120 1.17 8.51 -9.38
CA VAL A 120 -0.17 7.94 -9.48
C VAL A 120 -0.94 8.25 -8.21
N GLN A 121 -2.14 8.80 -8.37
CA GLN A 121 -3.08 9.02 -7.27
C GLN A 121 -4.25 8.07 -7.43
N LEU A 122 -4.22 6.98 -6.66
CA LEU A 122 -5.34 6.06 -6.57
C LEU A 122 -6.28 6.50 -5.45
N GLY A 123 -7.59 6.41 -5.71
CA GLY A 123 -8.62 6.61 -4.71
C GLY A 123 -8.91 5.32 -3.93
N GLN A 124 -9.84 5.41 -2.99
CA GLN A 124 -10.21 4.29 -2.14
C GLN A 124 -10.79 3.10 -2.93
N LYS A 125 -11.54 3.37 -4.01
CA LYS A 125 -12.16 2.35 -4.86
C LYS A 125 -11.12 1.57 -5.66
N GLU A 126 -10.15 2.28 -6.23
CA GLU A 126 -9.03 1.70 -6.97
C GLU A 126 -8.17 0.82 -6.07
N PHE A 127 -7.86 1.28 -4.85
CA PHE A 127 -7.11 0.48 -3.88
C PHE A 127 -7.87 -0.76 -3.44
N PHE A 128 -9.18 -0.66 -3.23
CA PHE A 128 -10.02 -1.80 -2.87
C PHE A 128 -10.01 -2.88 -3.96
N VAL A 129 -10.17 -2.50 -5.23
CA VAL A 129 -10.11 -3.45 -6.37
C VAL A 129 -8.73 -4.10 -6.50
N LEU A 130 -7.65 -3.34 -6.37
CA LEU A 130 -6.29 -3.89 -6.38
C LEU A 130 -6.04 -4.87 -5.23
N MET A 131 -6.63 -4.61 -4.06
CA MET A 131 -6.52 -5.51 -2.92
C MET A 131 -7.24 -6.83 -3.18
N LEU A 132 -8.46 -6.79 -3.71
CA LEU A 132 -9.17 -8.00 -4.10
C LEU A 132 -8.33 -8.82 -5.10
N LEU A 133 -7.85 -8.20 -6.17
CA LEU A 133 -7.03 -8.89 -7.17
C LEU A 133 -5.69 -9.45 -6.63
N ARG A 134 -5.16 -8.90 -5.54
CA ARG A 134 -3.88 -9.36 -4.95
C ARG A 134 -4.05 -10.38 -3.84
N GLU A 135 -5.25 -10.51 -3.28
CA GLU A 135 -5.59 -11.61 -2.38
C GLU A 135 -5.45 -12.97 -3.07
N ASP A 136 -5.76 -13.03 -4.37
CA ASP A 136 -5.63 -14.23 -5.19
C ASP A 136 -4.72 -13.97 -6.41
N SER A 137 -3.51 -14.53 -6.38
CA SER A 137 -2.55 -14.39 -7.48
C SER A 137 -3.00 -15.05 -8.79
N ASN A 138 -4.06 -15.87 -8.77
CA ASN A 138 -4.64 -16.47 -9.97
C ASN A 138 -5.72 -15.59 -10.62
N GLY A 139 -5.90 -14.37 -10.13
CA GLY A 139 -6.93 -13.45 -10.62
C GLY A 139 -8.32 -13.77 -10.07
N LYS A 140 -9.24 -12.82 -10.20
CA LYS A 140 -10.64 -12.97 -9.77
C LYS A 140 -11.58 -12.69 -10.92
N GLN A 141 -12.72 -13.39 -10.95
CA GLN A 141 -13.80 -13.12 -11.90
C GLN A 141 -14.46 -11.76 -11.59
N LEU A 142 -14.85 -11.05 -12.64
CA LEU A 142 -15.53 -9.75 -12.54
C LEU A 142 -16.73 -9.80 -11.59
N VAL A 143 -17.58 -10.83 -11.69
CA VAL A 143 -18.76 -11.00 -10.81
C VAL A 143 -18.39 -11.05 -9.33
N THR A 144 -17.27 -11.69 -8.98
CA THR A 144 -16.79 -11.74 -7.59
C THR A 144 -16.27 -10.39 -7.12
N ILE A 145 -15.60 -9.64 -8.00
CA ILE A 145 -15.12 -8.29 -7.71
C ILE A 145 -16.32 -7.35 -7.53
N GLU A 146 -17.32 -7.44 -8.40
CA GLU A 146 -18.57 -6.68 -8.33
C GLU A 146 -19.34 -6.93 -7.04
N ALA A 147 -19.53 -8.20 -6.67
CA ALA A 147 -20.22 -8.55 -5.43
C ALA A 147 -19.54 -7.92 -4.20
N ALA A 148 -18.21 -8.05 -4.09
CA ALA A 148 -17.46 -7.46 -2.99
C ALA A 148 -17.45 -5.92 -3.03
N PHE A 149 -17.36 -5.33 -4.22
CA PHE A 149 -17.34 -3.89 -4.41
C PHE A 149 -18.70 -3.25 -4.07
N HIS A 150 -19.80 -3.82 -4.55
CA HIS A 150 -21.15 -3.33 -4.29
C HIS A 150 -21.56 -3.53 -2.84
N ALA A 151 -21.10 -4.59 -2.17
CA ALA A 151 -21.27 -4.74 -0.73
C ALA A 151 -20.68 -3.55 0.06
N ARG A 152 -19.57 -2.96 -0.44
CA ARG A 152 -18.86 -1.87 0.26
C ARG A 152 -19.28 -0.46 -0.14
N PHE A 153 -19.50 -0.23 -1.43
CA PHE A 153 -19.73 1.11 -1.99
C PHE A 153 -21.14 1.30 -2.56
N GLY A 154 -21.98 0.28 -2.51
CA GLY A 154 -23.31 0.28 -3.13
C GLY A 154 -23.27 -0.04 -4.62
N SER A 155 -24.43 -0.34 -5.19
CA SER A 155 -24.62 -0.74 -6.60
C SER A 155 -24.55 0.42 -7.60
N ASP A 156 -24.48 1.67 -7.14
CA ASP A 156 -24.51 2.87 -7.97
C ASP A 156 -23.17 3.15 -8.69
N HIS A 157 -22.24 2.19 -8.64
CA HIS A 157 -20.87 2.35 -9.11
C HIS A 157 -20.49 1.22 -10.06
N CYS A 158 -19.87 1.60 -11.18
CA CYS A 158 -19.41 0.68 -12.21
C CYS A 158 -18.00 0.17 -11.88
N VAL A 159 -17.86 -1.13 -11.61
CA VAL A 159 -16.57 -1.76 -11.30
C VAL A 159 -15.67 -1.81 -12.54
N LEU A 160 -16.25 -2.00 -13.72
CA LEU A 160 -15.51 -1.96 -14.98
C LEU A 160 -14.79 -0.63 -15.19
N GLU A 161 -15.41 0.51 -14.89
CA GLU A 161 -14.76 1.82 -15.00
C GLU A 161 -13.53 1.94 -14.08
N VAL A 162 -13.61 1.34 -12.88
CA VAL A 162 -12.47 1.30 -11.95
C VAL A 162 -11.35 0.41 -12.49
N LEU A 163 -11.70 -0.75 -13.06
CA LEU A 163 -10.73 -1.69 -13.66
C LEU A 163 -10.06 -1.11 -14.91
N GLU A 164 -10.80 -0.47 -15.81
CA GLU A 164 -10.27 0.20 -17.00
C GLU A 164 -9.31 1.33 -16.62
N LYS A 165 -9.64 2.11 -15.57
CA LYS A 165 -8.75 3.15 -15.04
C LYS A 165 -7.45 2.57 -14.46
N LEU A 166 -7.52 1.39 -13.85
CA LEU A 166 -6.36 0.69 -13.33
C LEU A 166 -5.53 0.02 -14.45
N GLU A 167 -6.16 -0.37 -15.55
CA GLU A 167 -5.50 -0.93 -16.73
C GLU A 167 -4.62 0.12 -17.43
N LYS A 168 -5.04 1.39 -17.45
CA LYS A 168 -4.26 2.49 -18.05
C LYS A 168 -4.06 3.64 -17.07
N CYS A 169 -3.26 3.40 -16.04
CA CYS A 169 -3.06 4.38 -14.98
C CYS A 169 -1.97 5.40 -15.36
N PRO A 170 -2.28 6.70 -15.48
CA PRO A 170 -1.28 7.68 -15.88
C PRO A 170 -0.25 7.92 -14.78
N THR A 171 1.03 7.92 -15.15
CA THR A 171 2.15 8.27 -14.26
C THR A 171 2.96 9.44 -14.83
N ARG A 172 3.92 9.95 -14.05
CA ARG A 172 4.84 10.99 -14.52
C ARG A 172 5.74 10.55 -15.70
N ALA A 173 5.93 9.25 -15.89
CA ALA A 173 6.82 8.67 -16.89
C ALA A 173 6.09 7.99 -18.06
N GLY A 174 4.76 8.08 -18.11
CA GLY A 174 3.89 7.34 -19.04
C GLY A 174 2.89 6.45 -18.31
N ASP A 175 1.98 5.81 -19.05
CA ASP A 175 0.95 4.96 -18.45
C ASP A 175 1.56 3.67 -17.90
N ILE A 176 1.00 3.16 -16.81
CA ILE A 176 1.31 1.83 -16.27
C ILE A 176 0.03 1.01 -16.18
N GLU A 177 0.18 -0.29 -16.40
CA GLU A 177 -0.91 -1.25 -16.25
C GLU A 177 -0.82 -1.86 -14.85
N LEU A 178 -1.81 -1.57 -13.99
CA LEU A 178 -1.88 -2.13 -12.64
C LEU A 178 -2.69 -3.43 -12.60
N VAL A 179 -3.59 -3.59 -13.57
CA VAL A 179 -4.42 -4.77 -13.76
C VAL A 179 -4.44 -5.13 -15.24
N ARG A 180 -4.75 -6.39 -15.54
CA ARG A 180 -5.04 -6.83 -16.91
C ARG A 180 -6.31 -7.68 -16.95
N ALA A 181 -7.07 -7.55 -18.03
CA ALA A 181 -8.13 -8.50 -18.35
C ALA A 181 -7.54 -9.82 -18.85
N GLY A 182 -8.21 -10.93 -18.56
CA GLY A 182 -7.95 -12.24 -19.13
C GLY A 182 -9.22 -12.89 -19.66
N GLU A 183 -9.14 -14.19 -19.96
CA GLU A 183 -10.26 -14.95 -20.51
C GLU A 183 -11.37 -15.16 -19.46
N ASN A 184 -12.61 -15.34 -19.92
CA ASN A 184 -13.78 -15.64 -19.07
C ASN A 184 -14.01 -14.61 -17.94
N ASP A 185 -13.86 -13.32 -18.27
CA ASP A 185 -14.06 -12.19 -17.33
C ASP A 185 -13.15 -12.21 -16.09
N TYR A 186 -12.00 -12.89 -16.17
CA TYR A 186 -10.99 -12.82 -15.12
C TYR A 186 -10.16 -11.55 -15.22
N TRP A 187 -9.82 -11.00 -14.06
CA TRP A 187 -8.93 -9.86 -13.92
C TRP A 187 -7.76 -10.21 -13.00
N PHE A 188 -6.57 -9.72 -13.36
CA PHE A 188 -5.32 -10.04 -12.66
C PHE A 188 -4.61 -8.75 -12.26
N ALA A 189 -4.09 -8.68 -11.03
CA ALA A 189 -3.13 -7.65 -10.67
C ALA A 189 -1.80 -7.88 -11.40
N GLN A 190 -1.16 -6.80 -11.86
CA GLN A 190 0.21 -6.82 -12.37
C GLN A 190 1.19 -6.43 -11.27
N ASP A 191 2.40 -6.99 -11.30
CA ASP A 191 3.50 -6.54 -10.45
C ASP A 191 4.21 -5.34 -11.10
N VAL A 192 4.27 -4.21 -10.39
CA VAL A 192 4.69 -2.89 -10.92
C VAL A 192 5.65 -2.17 -9.97
#